data_AF-A0A842TBL8-F1
#
_entry.id   AF-A0A842TBL8-F1
#
_cell.length_a   1.000
_cell.length_b   1.000
_cell.length_c   1.000
_cell.angle_alpha   90.00
_cell.angle_beta   90.00
_cell.angle_gamma   90.00
#
_symmetry.space_group_name_H-M   'P 1'
#
loop_
_entity.id
_entity.type
_entity.pdbx_description
1 polymer ?
#
loop_
_entity_poly.entity_id
_entity_poly.type
_entity_poly.pdbx_seq_one_letter_code
_entity_poly.pdbx_strand_id
1 'polypeptide(L)'
;MTNLGKNSPLMKEVIRKARLRADSYNNNHEKLPSQKSEEEIIWELYWQTFDDTITNEYRTICPCCGCTGKFIKEKMDRTRIIERIQGRKIYGRKFICMKDGYEWVKK
;
A
#
# COMPACT_ATOMS: atom_id res chain seq x y z
N MET A 1 -18.20 0.48 6.14
CA MET A 1 -17.10 -0.51 6.24
C MET A 1 -17.24 -1.48 5.09
N THR A 2 -16.53 -1.28 3.98
CA THR A 2 -16.59 -2.22 2.86
C THR A 2 -15.46 -3.22 3.03
N ASN A 3 -15.78 -4.42 3.52
CA ASN A 3 -14.89 -5.57 3.46
C ASN A 3 -14.62 -5.85 1.97
N LEU A 4 -13.57 -5.26 1.41
CA LEU A 4 -13.15 -5.54 0.05
C LEU A 4 -12.45 -6.90 0.07
N GLY A 5 -13.25 -7.96 0.04
CA GLY A 5 -12.75 -9.30 -0.14
C GLY A 5 -11.84 -9.37 -1.37
N LYS A 6 -10.86 -10.28 -1.34
CA LYS A 6 -9.88 -10.48 -2.42
C LYS A 6 -10.51 -10.64 -3.81
N ASN A 7 -11.78 -11.06 -3.87
CA ASN A 7 -12.55 -11.26 -5.10
C ASN A 7 -13.40 -10.06 -5.54
N SER A 8 -13.34 -8.92 -4.83
CA SER A 8 -14.11 -7.74 -5.22
C SER A 8 -13.67 -7.21 -6.59
N PRO A 9 -14.60 -6.73 -7.44
CA PRO A 9 -14.27 -6.14 -8.74
C PRO A 9 -13.20 -5.03 -8.63
N LEU A 10 -13.25 -4.26 -7.54
CA LEU A 10 -12.30 -3.21 -7.22
C LEU A 10 -10.90 -3.75 -6.96
N MET A 11 -10.77 -4.83 -6.16
CA MET A 11 -9.47 -5.46 -5.91
C MET A 11 -8.88 -6.07 -7.18
N LYS A 12 -9.72 -6.67 -8.04
CA LYS A 12 -9.28 -7.18 -9.34
C LYS A 12 -8.72 -6.06 -10.23
N GLU A 13 -9.35 -4.89 -10.20
CA GLU A 13 -8.87 -3.72 -10.95
C GLU A 13 -7.55 -3.17 -10.39
N VAL A 14 -7.40 -3.11 -9.05
CA VAL A 14 -6.12 -2.75 -8.42
C VAL A 14 -5.01 -3.70 -8.83
N ILE A 15 -5.25 -5.01 -8.76
CA ILE A 15 -4.27 -6.03 -9.15
C ILE A 15 -3.91 -5.88 -10.64
N ARG A 16 -4.90 -5.63 -11.51
CA ARG A 16 -4.68 -5.44 -12.95
C ARG A 16 -3.79 -4.22 -13.22
N LYS A 17 -4.09 -3.07 -12.61
CA LYS A 17 -3.28 -1.85 -12.76
C LYS A 17 -1.87 -2.00 -12.18
N ALA A 18 -1.74 -2.67 -11.03
CA ALA A 18 -0.44 -2.94 -10.41
C ALA A 18 0.44 -3.83 -11.30
N ARG A 19 -0.13 -4.84 -11.97
CA ARG A 19 0.58 -5.65 -12.99
C ARG A 19 1.09 -4.78 -14.14
N LEU A 20 0.24 -3.94 -14.72
CA LEU A 20 0.63 -3.05 -15.82
C LEU A 20 1.75 -2.07 -15.43
N ARG A 21 1.70 -1.51 -14.21
CA ARG A 21 2.77 -0.63 -13.71
C ARG A 21 4.08 -1.41 -13.48
N ALA A 22 4.02 -2.63 -12.94
CA ALA A 22 5.19 -3.48 -12.75
C ALA A 22 5.85 -3.88 -14.09
N ASP A 23 5.04 -4.20 -15.10
CA ASP A 23 5.52 -4.48 -16.46
C ASP A 23 6.18 -3.25 -17.09
N SER A 24 5.57 -2.07 -16.93
CA SER A 24 6.17 -0.82 -17.43
C SER A 24 7.49 -0.50 -16.72
N TYR A 25 7.60 -0.74 -15.41
CA TYR A 25 8.84 -0.56 -14.66
C TYR A 25 9.96 -1.47 -15.17
N ASN A 26 9.66 -2.77 -15.35
CA ASN A 26 10.64 -3.74 -15.86
C ASN A 26 11.14 -3.39 -17.28
N ASN A 27 10.29 -2.78 -18.12
CA ASN A 27 10.65 -2.40 -19.50
C ASN A 27 11.43 -1.08 -19.60
N ASN A 28 11.28 -0.14 -18.66
CA ASN A 28 11.83 1.20 -18.77
C ASN A 28 13.15 1.44 -18.00
N HIS A 29 13.64 0.48 -17.21
CA HIS A 29 14.89 0.62 -16.44
C HIS A 29 15.02 1.97 -15.69
N GLU A 30 13.90 2.51 -15.18
CA GLU A 30 13.94 3.75 -14.40
C GLU A 30 14.82 3.51 -13.17
N LYS A 31 15.92 4.26 -13.10
CA LYS A 31 16.93 4.14 -12.04
C LYS A 31 16.23 4.22 -10.69
N LEU A 32 16.38 3.15 -9.91
CA LEU A 32 15.96 3.08 -8.52
C LEU A 32 16.38 4.37 -7.80
N PRO A 33 15.50 5.08 -7.07
CA PRO A 33 15.97 6.07 -6.11
C PRO A 33 16.96 5.37 -5.18
N SER A 34 18.16 5.94 -5.03
CA SER A 34 19.38 5.29 -4.49
C SER A 34 19.29 4.75 -3.06
N GLN A 35 18.12 4.77 -2.44
CA GLN A 35 17.87 4.44 -1.03
C GLN A 35 16.73 3.43 -0.81
N LYS A 36 15.97 3.02 -1.84
CA LYS A 36 14.84 2.08 -1.68
C LYS A 36 15.09 0.77 -2.42
N SER A 37 14.75 -0.34 -1.78
CA SER A 37 14.76 -1.66 -2.41
C SER A 37 13.66 -1.79 -3.47
N GLU A 38 13.85 -2.69 -4.44
CA GLU A 38 12.84 -3.02 -5.45
C GLU A 38 11.50 -3.43 -4.81
N GLU A 39 11.54 -4.20 -3.72
CA GLU A 39 10.35 -4.59 -2.96
C GLU A 39 9.59 -3.39 -2.38
N GLU A 40 10.30 -2.37 -1.89
CA GLU A 40 9.68 -1.14 -1.36
C GLU A 40 9.00 -0.33 -2.44
N ILE A 41 9.61 -0.24 -3.61
CA ILE A 41 9.04 0.51 -4.74
C ILE A 41 7.76 -0.17 -5.25
N ILE A 42 7.79 -1.49 -5.42
CA ILE A 42 6.62 -2.26 -5.86
C ILE A 42 5.49 -2.16 -4.84
N TRP A 43 5.82 -2.21 -3.56
CA TRP A 43 4.85 -2.01 -2.48
C TRP A 43 4.23 -0.61 -2.52
N GLU A 44 5.02 0.45 -2.69
CA GLU A 44 4.52 1.83 -2.82
C GLU A 44 3.60 1.97 -4.03
N LEU A 45 4.01 1.46 -5.19
CA LEU A 45 3.20 1.51 -6.42
C LEU A 45 1.87 0.77 -6.26
N TYR A 46 1.88 -0.40 -5.61
CA TYR A 46 0.65 -1.16 -5.35
C TYR A 46 -0.33 -0.36 -4.49
N TRP A 47 0.14 0.17 -3.36
CA TRP A 47 -0.73 0.89 -2.42
C TRP A 47 -1.18 2.25 -2.94
N GLN A 48 -0.35 2.96 -3.70
CA GLN A 48 -0.79 4.14 -4.46
C GLN A 48 -1.91 3.79 -5.44
N THR A 49 -1.75 2.72 -6.21
CA THR A 49 -2.79 2.24 -7.15
C THR A 49 -4.08 1.89 -6.42
N PHE A 50 -3.96 1.25 -5.26
CA PHE A 50 -5.09 0.91 -4.41
C PHE A 50 -5.81 2.17 -3.93
N ASP A 51 -5.08 3.14 -3.37
CA ASP A 51 -5.67 4.38 -2.84
C ASP A 51 -6.32 5.23 -3.96
N ASP A 52 -5.67 5.35 -5.14
CA ASP A 52 -6.22 6.01 -6.33
C ASP A 52 -7.56 5.39 -6.76
N THR A 53 -7.67 4.06 -6.66
CA THR A 53 -8.81 3.30 -7.16
C THR A 53 -9.99 3.33 -6.19
N ILE A 54 -9.73 3.44 -4.89
CA ILE A 54 -10.77 3.36 -3.87
C ILE A 54 -11.39 4.73 -3.55
N THR A 55 -10.85 5.82 -4.08
CA THR A 55 -11.23 7.21 -3.79
C THR A 55 -11.09 7.59 -2.30
N ASN A 56 -10.90 8.88 -2.06
CA ASN A 56 -10.48 9.55 -0.81
C ASN A 56 -11.31 9.28 0.49
N GLU A 57 -12.22 8.31 0.51
CA GLU A 57 -13.06 7.96 1.68
C GLU A 57 -12.26 7.37 2.84
N TYR A 58 -10.98 7.05 2.64
CA TYR A 58 -10.14 6.38 3.62
C TYR A 58 -9.11 7.33 4.22
N ARG A 59 -9.54 8.48 4.75
CA ARG A 59 -8.68 9.25 5.65
C ARG A 59 -8.28 8.35 6.82
N THR A 60 -7.01 8.02 6.90
CA THR A 60 -6.48 7.23 8.02
C THR A 60 -6.47 8.11 9.26
N ILE A 61 -7.21 7.66 10.29
CA ILE A 61 -7.33 8.31 11.59
C ILE A 61 -6.66 7.43 12.63
N CYS A 62 -5.83 8.02 13.48
CA CYS A 62 -5.28 7.30 14.63
C CYS A 62 -6.41 6.94 15.59
N PRO A 63 -6.60 5.65 15.93
CA PRO A 63 -7.65 5.23 16.85
C PRO A 63 -7.37 5.62 18.30
N CYS A 64 -6.12 5.99 18.63
CA CYS A 64 -5.73 6.39 19.99
C CYS A 64 -5.98 7.89 20.24
N CYS A 65 -5.45 8.79 19.38
CA CYS A 65 -5.55 10.24 19.61
C CYS A 65 -6.35 11.01 18.55
N GLY A 66 -6.92 10.35 17.54
CA GLY A 66 -7.69 11.00 16.48
C GLY A 66 -6.86 11.81 15.47
N CYS A 67 -5.52 11.77 15.53
CA CYS A 67 -4.64 12.45 14.58
C CYS A 67 -4.89 11.92 13.15
N THR A 68 -4.77 12.78 12.13
CA THR A 68 -4.97 12.41 10.71
C THR A 68 -3.92 13.02 9.80
N GLY A 69 -3.87 12.56 8.55
CA GLY A 69 -3.04 13.15 7.50
C GLY A 69 -1.57 13.10 7.82
N LYS A 70 -0.90 14.27 7.85
CA LYS A 70 0.56 14.39 8.04
C LYS A 70 1.12 13.75 9.31
N PHE A 71 0.27 13.43 10.30
CA PHE A 71 0.70 12.77 11.53
C PHE A 71 0.70 11.24 11.41
N ILE A 72 0.24 10.68 10.30
CA ILE A 72 0.24 9.24 10.05
C ILE A 72 1.38 8.90 9.11
N LYS A 73 2.30 8.05 9.57
CA LYS A 73 3.34 7.47 8.74
C LYS A 73 2.93 6.06 8.32
N GLU A 74 2.91 5.82 7.01
CA GLU A 74 2.74 4.48 6.45
C GLU A 74 4.09 3.77 6.37
N LYS A 75 4.10 2.48 6.68
CA LYS A 75 5.26 1.60 6.48
C LYS A 75 4.81 0.25 5.97
N MET A 76 5.74 -0.42 5.31
CA MET A 76 5.60 -1.82 4.93
C MET A 76 5.53 -2.72 6.16
N ASP A 77 4.52 -3.59 6.20
CA ASP A 77 4.40 -4.66 7.18
C ASP A 77 4.89 -5.99 6.60
N ARG A 78 6.18 -6.27 6.80
CA ARG A 78 6.84 -7.49 6.31
C ARG A 78 6.31 -8.78 6.92
N THR A 79 5.52 -8.70 8.00
CA THR A 79 4.92 -9.87 8.65
C THR A 79 3.64 -10.34 7.96
N ARG A 80 3.01 -9.48 7.14
CA ARG A 80 1.72 -9.75 6.50
C ARG A 80 1.85 -9.69 4.98
N ILE A 81 1.86 -10.85 4.33
CA ILE A 81 1.77 -10.93 2.85
C ILE A 81 0.30 -10.90 2.46
N ILE A 82 -0.11 -9.90 1.69
CA ILE A 82 -1.51 -9.74 1.26
C ILE A 82 -1.77 -10.34 -0.12
N GLU A 83 -0.79 -10.29 -1.01
CA GLU A 83 -0.89 -10.75 -2.40
C GLU A 83 0.48 -11.13 -2.97
N ARG A 84 0.49 -11.85 -4.09
CA ARG A 84 1.70 -12.07 -4.91
C ARG A 84 1.46 -11.61 -6.35
N ILE A 85 2.31 -10.73 -6.85
CA ILE A 85 2.26 -10.23 -8.23
C ILE A 85 3.53 -10.67 -8.94
N GLN A 86 3.40 -11.47 -10.00
CA GLN A 86 4.54 -11.97 -10.80
C GLN A 86 5.64 -12.64 -9.95
N GLY A 87 5.24 -13.42 -8.95
CA GLY A 87 6.17 -14.08 -8.02
C GLY A 87 6.71 -13.18 -6.89
N ARG A 88 6.51 -11.87 -6.97
CA ARG A 88 6.94 -10.90 -5.94
C ARG A 88 5.87 -10.76 -4.85
N LYS A 89 6.29 -10.69 -3.58
CA LYS A 89 5.40 -10.58 -2.42
C LYS A 89 4.94 -9.14 -2.25
N ILE A 90 3.63 -8.93 -2.12
CA ILE A 90 3.05 -7.65 -1.74
C ILE A 90 2.70 -7.71 -0.26
N TYR A 91 3.36 -6.85 0.51
CA TYR A 91 3.19 -6.75 1.96
C TYR A 91 2.06 -5.80 2.36
N GLY A 92 1.52 -6.01 3.56
CA GLY A 92 0.50 -5.16 4.16
C GLY A 92 1.01 -3.74 4.47
N ARG A 93 0.08 -2.85 4.84
CA ARG A 93 0.40 -1.55 5.43
C ARG A 93 0.30 -1.60 6.94
N LYS A 94 1.29 -1.03 7.62
CA LYS A 94 1.18 -0.57 9.00
C LYS A 94 1.20 0.95 9.05
N PHE A 95 0.47 1.50 9.99
CA PHE A 95 0.32 2.92 10.23
C PHE A 95 0.89 3.25 11.59
N ILE A 96 1.62 4.36 11.69
CA ILE A 96 2.22 4.84 12.93
C ILE A 96 1.79 6.30 13.11
N CYS A 97 1.10 6.63 14.21
CA CYS A 97 0.85 8.03 14.51
C CYS A 97 2.10 8.64 15.14
N MET A 98 2.61 9.69 14.53
CA MET A 98 3.81 10.40 14.97
C MET A 98 3.56 11.29 16.20
N LYS A 99 2.30 11.40 16.66
CA LYS A 99 1.92 12.19 17.83
C LYS A 99 1.98 11.37 19.12
N ASP A 100 1.43 10.16 19.11
CA ASP A 100 1.32 9.28 20.29
C ASP A 100 2.14 7.99 20.17
N GLY A 101 2.75 7.73 19.01
CA GLY A 101 3.54 6.52 18.74
C GLY A 101 2.72 5.26 18.50
N TYR A 102 1.39 5.35 18.46
CA TYR A 102 0.52 4.18 18.31
C TYR A 102 0.71 3.55 16.93
N GLU A 103 0.92 2.23 16.89
CA GLU A 103 1.05 1.45 15.65
C GLU A 103 -0.20 0.59 15.43
N TRP A 104 -0.73 0.59 14.20
CA TRP A 104 -1.86 -0.28 13.85
C TRP A 104 -1.84 -0.73 12.39
N VAL A 105 -2.56 -1.80 12.13
CA VAL A 105 -2.87 -2.28 10.78
C VAL A 105 -4.36 -2.06 10.52
N LYS A 106 -4.71 -1.61 9.31
CA LYS A 106 -6.11 -1.60 8.89
C LYS A 106 -6.48 -3.04 8.54
N LYS A 107 -7.52 -3.58 9.18
CA LYS A 107 -7.99 -4.95 8.94
C LYS A 107 -8.58 -5.07 7.56
#